data_AF-A0A7V8VNW7-F1
#
_entry.id   AF-A0A7V8VNW7-F1
#
_cell.length_a   1.000
_cell.length_b   1.000
_cell.length_c   1.000
_cell.angle_alpha   90.00
_cell.angle_beta   90.00
_cell.angle_gamma   90.00
#
_symmetry.space_group_name_H-M   'P 1'
#
loop_
_entity.id
_entity.type
_entity.pdbx_description
1 polymer ?
#
loop_
_entity_poly.entity_id
_entity_poly.type
_entity_poly.pdbx_seq_one_letter_code
_entity_poly.pdbx_strand_id
1 'polypeptide(L)'
;MTHRGRTRCRYALQWRPRFLDALALSRSQIIACRAAKVSATTVNLHLKSDPDFEAQYHAAEEHAVALLHDACFASALEGDCEPVYWQGIKVGHVRKFDSRLRIEMLRAHLPTKFKAPGTANLKINASGGASVLVIGEAERDELVALRQQALAQIVERKRLALPAVPQM
;
A
#
# COMPACT_ATOMS: atom_id res chain seq x y z
N MET A 1 -28.81 -12.28 -37.33
CA MET A 1 -27.39 -12.00 -37.05
C MET A 1 -26.64 -11.74 -38.36
N THR A 2 -26.04 -10.56 -38.51
CA THR A 2 -25.25 -10.18 -39.71
C THR A 2 -23.87 -10.85 -39.72
N HIS A 3 -23.28 -11.06 -40.90
CA HIS A 3 -21.95 -11.67 -41.07
C HIS A 3 -20.87 -10.97 -40.22
N ARG A 4 -20.90 -9.63 -40.15
CA ARG A 4 -20.00 -8.81 -39.32
C ARG A 4 -20.09 -9.12 -37.81
N GLY A 5 -21.26 -9.50 -37.30
CA GLY A 5 -21.43 -9.88 -35.89
C GLY A 5 -20.70 -11.19 -35.57
N ARG A 6 -20.85 -12.20 -36.44
CA ARG A 6 -20.20 -13.51 -36.25
C ARG A 6 -18.68 -13.42 -36.26
N THR A 7 -18.11 -12.63 -37.16
CA THR A 7 -16.65 -12.45 -37.25
C THR A 7 -16.08 -11.80 -35.97
N ARG A 8 -16.79 -10.81 -35.41
CA ARG A 8 -16.37 -10.16 -34.14
C ARG A 8 -16.45 -11.09 -32.95
N CYS A 9 -17.54 -11.87 -32.82
CA CYS A 9 -17.64 -12.88 -31.77
C CYS A 9 -16.51 -13.91 -31.87
N ARG A 10 -16.25 -14.43 -33.08
CA ARG A 10 -15.17 -15.41 -33.31
C ARG A 10 -13.80 -14.85 -32.97
N TYR A 11 -13.55 -13.58 -33.29
CA TYR A 11 -12.33 -12.89 -32.91
C TYR A 11 -12.18 -12.80 -31.38
N ALA A 12 -13.24 -12.42 -30.66
CA ALA A 12 -13.24 -12.36 -29.20
C ALA A 12 -12.97 -13.72 -28.55
N LEU A 13 -13.59 -14.78 -29.06
CA LEU A 13 -13.39 -16.16 -28.60
C LEU A 13 -11.94 -16.66 -28.78
N GLN A 14 -11.15 -16.09 -29.68
CA GLN A 14 -9.77 -16.52 -29.93
C GLN A 14 -8.78 -15.92 -28.92
N TRP A 15 -8.92 -14.63 -28.59
CA TRP A 15 -7.95 -13.94 -27.75
C TRP A 15 -8.29 -14.01 -26.26
N ARG A 16 -9.59 -14.06 -25.89
CA ARG A 16 -10.03 -14.03 -24.49
C ARG A 16 -9.43 -15.15 -23.62
N PRO A 17 -9.45 -16.44 -24.01
CA PRO A 17 -8.88 -17.49 -23.17
C PRO A 17 -7.38 -17.27 -22.93
N ARG A 18 -6.61 -17.00 -24.00
CA ARG A 18 -5.18 -16.73 -23.91
C ARG A 18 -4.84 -15.51 -23.05
N PHE A 19 -5.71 -14.50 -23.09
CA PHE A 19 -5.56 -13.30 -22.28
C PHE A 19 -5.78 -13.63 -20.80
N LEU A 20 -6.88 -14.33 -20.48
CA LEU A 20 -7.22 -14.72 -19.11
C LEU A 20 -6.16 -15.66 -18.51
N ASP A 21 -5.66 -16.64 -19.28
CA ASP A 21 -4.59 -17.54 -18.83
C ASP A 21 -3.32 -16.77 -18.46
N ALA A 22 -2.90 -15.83 -19.32
CA ALA A 22 -1.72 -15.02 -19.06
C ALA A 22 -1.93 -14.03 -17.90
N LEU A 23 -3.15 -13.52 -17.73
CA LEU A 23 -3.51 -12.66 -16.60
C LEU A 23 -3.49 -13.44 -15.29
N ALA A 24 -4.01 -14.68 -15.29
CA ALA A 24 -4.05 -15.56 -14.13
C ALA A 24 -2.65 -15.94 -13.61
N LEU A 25 -1.63 -15.88 -14.46
CA LEU A 25 -0.24 -16.16 -14.07
C LEU A 25 0.56 -14.91 -13.68
N SER A 26 0.23 -13.74 -14.23
CA SER A 26 1.10 -12.55 -14.13
C SER A 26 0.46 -11.36 -13.44
N ARG A 27 -0.87 -11.33 -13.31
CA ARG A 27 -1.68 -10.16 -12.90
C ARG A 27 -1.40 -8.89 -13.72
N SER A 28 -0.69 -8.99 -14.84
CA SER A 28 -0.28 -7.84 -15.65
C SER A 28 -1.07 -7.79 -16.94
N GLN A 29 -1.93 -6.77 -17.06
CA GLN A 29 -2.72 -6.54 -18.27
C GLN A 29 -1.83 -6.38 -19.52
N ILE A 30 -0.65 -5.76 -19.39
CA ILE A 30 0.27 -5.55 -20.52
C ILE A 30 0.85 -6.88 -21.01
N ILE A 31 1.29 -7.75 -20.09
CA ILE A 31 1.81 -9.08 -20.43
C ILE A 31 0.71 -9.92 -21.06
N ALA A 32 -0.49 -9.91 -20.48
CA ALA A 32 -1.66 -10.62 -21.01
C ALA A 32 -2.06 -10.13 -22.41
N CYS A 33 -2.05 -8.81 -22.65
CA CYS A 33 -2.31 -8.23 -23.98
C CYS A 33 -1.28 -8.72 -25.02
N ARG A 34 0.01 -8.75 -24.67
CA ARG A 34 1.07 -9.24 -25.56
C ARG A 34 0.90 -10.72 -25.87
N ALA A 35 0.60 -11.55 -24.86
CA ALA A 35 0.39 -12.97 -25.02
C ALA A 35 -0.82 -13.29 -25.92
N ALA A 36 -1.92 -12.57 -25.74
CA ALA A 36 -3.16 -12.74 -26.51
C ALA A 36 -3.17 -11.99 -27.85
N LYS A 37 -2.14 -11.19 -28.16
CA LYS A 37 -2.02 -10.35 -29.36
C LYS A 37 -3.23 -9.41 -29.54
N VAL A 38 -3.67 -8.80 -28.44
CA VAL A 38 -4.80 -7.87 -28.41
C VAL A 38 -4.36 -6.51 -27.86
N SER A 39 -5.00 -5.43 -28.32
CA SER A 39 -4.74 -4.10 -27.78
C SER A 39 -5.45 -3.91 -26.43
N ALA A 40 -4.84 -3.17 -25.50
CA ALA A 40 -5.45 -2.83 -24.22
C ALA A 40 -6.80 -2.10 -24.39
N THR A 41 -6.92 -1.26 -25.42
CA THR A 41 -8.17 -0.57 -25.76
C THR A 41 -9.29 -1.56 -26.08
N THR A 42 -8.99 -2.62 -26.83
CA THR A 42 -9.95 -3.69 -27.13
C THR A 42 -10.36 -4.42 -25.85
N VAL A 43 -9.41 -4.76 -24.97
CA VAL A 43 -9.73 -5.41 -23.69
C VAL A 43 -10.65 -4.54 -22.84
N ASN A 44 -10.34 -3.26 -22.69
CA ASN A 44 -11.15 -2.31 -21.91
C ASN A 44 -12.56 -2.12 -22.51
N LEU A 45 -12.70 -2.15 -23.84
CA LEU A 45 -14.01 -2.13 -24.49
C LEU A 45 -14.83 -3.37 -24.11
N HIS A 46 -14.20 -4.55 -24.15
CA HIS A 46 -14.85 -5.81 -23.80
C HIS A 46 -15.21 -5.90 -22.31
N LEU A 47 -14.38 -5.36 -21.41
CA LEU A 47 -14.71 -5.27 -19.98
C LEU A 47 -15.96 -4.42 -19.76
N LYS A 48 -16.06 -3.27 -20.42
CA LYS A 48 -17.24 -2.38 -20.28
C LYS A 48 -18.52 -2.93 -20.90
N SER A 49 -18.40 -3.73 -21.95
CA SER A 49 -19.55 -4.20 -22.74
C SER A 49 -20.07 -5.57 -22.32
N ASP A 50 -19.31 -6.33 -21.54
CA ASP A 50 -19.57 -7.74 -21.24
C ASP A 50 -19.25 -8.06 -19.78
N PRO A 51 -20.27 -8.11 -18.90
CA PRO A 51 -20.07 -8.34 -17.47
C PRO A 51 -19.53 -9.74 -17.17
N ASP A 52 -19.81 -10.74 -18.00
CA ASP A 52 -19.27 -12.09 -17.80
C ASP A 52 -17.76 -12.11 -18.00
N PHE A 53 -17.27 -11.33 -18.97
CA PHE A 53 -15.83 -11.17 -19.20
C PHE A 53 -15.15 -10.38 -18.09
N GLU A 54 -15.81 -9.38 -17.51
CA GLU A 54 -15.33 -8.67 -16.32
C GLU A 54 -15.21 -9.60 -15.11
N ALA A 55 -16.21 -10.44 -14.86
CA ALA A 55 -16.16 -11.43 -13.79
C ALA A 55 -14.99 -12.42 -13.99
N GLN A 56 -14.78 -12.91 -15.22
CA GLN A 56 -13.65 -13.78 -15.56
C GLN A 56 -12.30 -13.08 -15.40
N TYR A 57 -12.22 -11.80 -15.75
CA TYR A 57 -11.03 -10.98 -15.57
C TYR A 57 -10.64 -10.88 -14.10
N HIS A 58 -11.60 -10.57 -13.21
CA HIS A 58 -11.34 -10.49 -11.77
C HIS A 58 -10.99 -11.85 -11.17
N ALA A 59 -11.67 -12.92 -11.58
CA ALA A 59 -11.33 -14.28 -11.13
C ALA A 59 -9.89 -14.66 -11.51
N ALA A 60 -9.43 -14.29 -12.72
CA ALA A 60 -8.04 -14.48 -13.13
C ALA A 60 -7.07 -13.63 -12.29
N GLU A 61 -7.40 -12.37 -12.01
CA GLU A 61 -6.59 -11.51 -11.14
C GLU A 61 -6.45 -12.08 -9.72
N GLU A 62 -7.53 -12.59 -9.15
CA GLU A 62 -7.55 -13.25 -7.83
C GLU A 62 -6.69 -14.52 -7.84
N HIS A 63 -6.78 -15.33 -8.89
CA HIS A 63 -5.93 -16.52 -9.04
C HIS A 63 -4.44 -16.16 -9.04
N ALA A 64 -4.05 -15.10 -9.74
CA ALA A 64 -2.66 -14.65 -9.76
C ALA A 64 -2.17 -14.20 -8.37
N VAL A 65 -3.04 -13.60 -7.56
CA VAL A 65 -2.72 -13.23 -6.17
C VAL A 65 -2.59 -14.46 -5.29
N ALA A 66 -3.46 -15.47 -5.46
CA ALA A 66 -3.36 -16.74 -4.75
C ALA A 66 -2.03 -17.43 -5.06
N LEU A 67 -1.63 -17.50 -6.33
CA LEU A 67 -0.32 -18.06 -6.73
C LEU A 67 0.86 -17.30 -6.11
N LEU A 68 0.79 -15.96 -6.10
CA LEU A 68 1.82 -15.15 -5.45
C LEU A 68 1.88 -15.41 -3.94
N HIS A 69 0.71 -15.52 -3.31
CA HIS A 69 0.60 -15.83 -1.89
C HIS A 69 1.22 -17.18 -1.56
N ASP A 70 0.88 -18.24 -2.32
CA ASP A 70 1.43 -19.58 -2.15
C ASP A 70 2.96 -19.60 -2.28
N ALA A 71 3.49 -18.92 -3.31
CA ALA A 71 4.93 -18.81 -3.53
C ALA A 71 5.64 -18.06 -2.38
N CYS A 72 5.07 -16.94 -1.92
CA CYS A 72 5.60 -16.20 -0.79
C CYS A 72 5.50 -16.99 0.51
N PHE A 73 4.44 -17.77 0.70
CA PHE A 73 4.25 -18.62 1.88
C PHE A 73 5.28 -19.75 1.90
N ALA A 74 5.51 -20.41 0.76
CA ALA A 74 6.55 -21.43 0.60
C ALA A 74 7.95 -20.85 0.91
N SER A 75 8.30 -19.70 0.33
CA SER A 75 9.58 -19.01 0.62
C SER A 75 9.68 -18.61 2.10
N ALA A 76 8.59 -18.15 2.71
CA ALA A 76 8.58 -17.84 4.14
C ALA A 76 8.83 -19.07 5.02
N LEU A 77 8.33 -20.25 4.64
CA LEU A 77 8.58 -21.49 5.39
C LEU A 77 9.98 -22.07 5.13
N GLU A 78 10.34 -22.25 3.86
CA GLU A 78 11.51 -23.01 3.45
C GLU A 78 12.78 -22.15 3.34
N GLY A 79 12.64 -20.86 3.05
CA GLY A 79 13.74 -19.93 2.80
C GLY A 79 14.33 -20.07 1.40
N ASP A 80 15.00 -19.02 0.94
CA ASP A 80 15.63 -18.97 -0.38
C ASP A 80 17.07 -19.49 -0.34
N CYS A 81 17.49 -20.20 -1.38
CA CYS A 81 18.83 -20.76 -1.50
C CYS A 81 19.75 -19.75 -2.21
N GLU A 82 20.50 -18.96 -1.45
CA GLU A 82 21.44 -17.98 -2.00
C GLU A 82 22.84 -18.60 -2.20
N PRO A 83 23.45 -18.47 -3.39
CA PRO A 83 24.81 -18.95 -3.62
C PRO A 83 25.83 -18.08 -2.86
N VAL A 84 26.78 -18.72 -2.19
CA VAL A 84 27.87 -18.05 -1.49
C VAL A 84 29.11 -18.05 -2.37
N TYR A 85 29.69 -16.86 -2.56
CA TYR A 85 30.91 -16.66 -3.31
C TYR A 85 32.05 -16.25 -2.39
N TRP A 86 33.23 -16.84 -2.61
CA TRP A 86 34.47 -16.46 -1.96
C TRP A 86 35.53 -16.26 -3.04
N GLN A 87 36.18 -15.09 -3.05
CA GLN A 87 37.16 -14.71 -4.09
C GLN A 87 36.67 -14.94 -5.54
N GLY A 88 35.39 -14.67 -5.81
CA GLY A 88 34.80 -14.84 -7.15
C GLY A 88 34.43 -16.29 -7.51
N ILE A 89 34.72 -17.27 -6.64
CA ILE A 89 34.38 -18.67 -6.83
C ILE A 89 33.13 -19.01 -6.01
N LYS A 90 32.15 -19.69 -6.62
CA LYS A 90 30.98 -20.21 -5.89
C LYS A 90 31.42 -21.36 -4.99
N VAL A 91 31.38 -21.15 -3.68
CA VAL A 91 31.87 -22.12 -2.66
C VAL A 91 30.75 -22.93 -2.01
N GLY A 92 29.50 -22.49 -2.12
CA GLY A 92 28.37 -23.21 -1.53
C GLY A 92 27.05 -22.47 -1.67
N HIS A 93 26.07 -22.86 -0.87
CA HIS A 93 24.78 -22.19 -0.75
C HIS A 93 24.42 -22.01 0.72
N VAL A 94 23.75 -20.92 1.03
CA VAL A 94 23.17 -20.66 2.34
C VAL A 94 21.68 -20.48 2.16
N ARG A 95 20.89 -21.12 3.05
CA ARG A 95 19.45 -20.91 3.09
C ARG A 95 19.16 -19.66 3.90
N LYS A 96 18.63 -18.65 3.25
CA LYS A 96 18.32 -17.36 3.85
C LYS A 96 16.82 -17.23 4.02
N PHE A 97 16.44 -16.67 5.16
CA PHE A 97 15.05 -16.43 5.48
C PHE A 97 14.78 -14.93 5.50
N ASP A 98 13.77 -14.49 4.76
CA ASP A 98 13.31 -13.12 4.87
C ASP A 98 12.43 -12.96 6.11
N SER A 99 13.05 -12.46 7.18
CA SER A 99 12.38 -12.15 8.45
C SER A 99 11.24 -11.15 8.28
N ARG A 100 11.36 -10.19 7.35
CA ARG A 100 10.32 -9.20 7.09
C ARG A 100 9.12 -9.88 6.45
N LEU A 101 9.32 -10.66 5.40
CA LEU A 101 8.24 -11.41 4.73
C LEU A 101 7.47 -12.28 5.73
N ARG A 102 8.18 -12.98 6.62
CA ARG A 102 7.56 -13.80 7.69
C ARG A 102 6.70 -12.99 8.63
N ILE A 103 7.20 -11.85 9.10
CA ILE A 103 6.45 -10.97 10.00
C ILE A 103 5.19 -10.45 9.30
N GLU A 104 5.27 -10.05 8.03
CA GLU A 104 4.09 -9.59 7.29
C GLU A 104 3.08 -10.72 7.06
N MET A 105 3.54 -11.94 6.75
CA MET A 105 2.67 -13.12 6.67
C MET A 105 1.97 -13.41 8.00
N LEU A 106 2.69 -13.31 9.11
CA LEU A 106 2.11 -13.46 10.45
C LEU A 106 1.10 -12.36 10.77
N ARG A 107 1.32 -11.12 10.33
CA ARG A 107 0.35 -10.02 10.46
C ARG A 107 -0.91 -10.26 9.63
N ALA A 108 -0.75 -10.78 8.41
CA ALA A 108 -1.88 -11.08 7.53
C ALA A 108 -2.77 -12.20 8.09
N HIS A 109 -2.18 -13.29 8.60
CA HIS A 109 -2.92 -14.46 9.09
C HIS A 109 -3.30 -14.41 10.58
N LEU A 110 -2.54 -13.67 11.40
CA LEU A 110 -2.75 -13.55 12.84
C LEU A 110 -2.74 -12.08 13.31
N PRO A 111 -3.63 -11.21 12.78
CA PRO A 111 -3.62 -9.76 13.05
C PRO A 111 -3.91 -9.41 14.51
N THR A 112 -4.60 -10.29 15.25
CA THR A 112 -4.89 -10.10 16.69
C THR A 112 -3.62 -10.15 17.54
N LYS A 113 -2.66 -11.02 17.16
CA LYS A 113 -1.39 -11.23 17.86
C LYS A 113 -0.27 -10.37 17.29
N PHE A 114 -0.20 -10.25 15.97
CA PHE A 114 0.82 -9.50 15.26
C PHE A 114 0.20 -8.27 14.62
N LYS A 115 0.36 -7.12 15.28
CA LYS A 115 -0.16 -5.84 14.78
C LYS A 115 0.76 -5.25 13.71
N ALA A 116 0.16 -4.57 12.74
CA ALA A 116 0.90 -3.77 11.78
C ALA A 116 1.45 -2.50 12.45
N PRO A 117 2.66 -2.04 12.07
CA PRO A 117 3.22 -0.78 12.54
C PRO A 117 2.29 0.36 12.09
N GLY A 118 1.90 1.23 13.03
CA GLY A 118 0.93 2.31 12.79
C GLY A 118 -0.52 1.97 13.16
N THR A 119 -0.86 0.70 13.39
CA THR A 119 -2.17 0.27 13.96
C THR A 119 -2.13 0.21 15.49
N ALA A 120 -1.21 0.93 16.12
CA ALA A 120 -1.41 1.27 17.51
C ALA A 120 -2.55 2.30 17.52
N ASN A 121 -3.62 2.03 18.28
CA ASN A 121 -4.49 3.11 18.73
C ASN A 121 -3.56 4.22 19.21
N LEU A 122 -3.60 5.38 18.55
CA LEU A 122 -3.05 6.59 19.13
C LEU A 122 -3.55 6.59 20.56
N LYS A 123 -2.64 6.43 21.52
CA LYS A 123 -3.03 6.58 22.92
C LYS A 123 -3.35 8.06 23.06
N ILE A 124 -4.62 8.42 22.84
CA ILE A 124 -5.20 9.68 23.26
C ILE A 124 -5.34 9.59 24.77
N ASN A 125 -4.22 9.45 25.47
CA ASN A 125 -4.16 9.57 26.91
C ASN A 125 -3.39 10.85 27.17
N ALA A 126 -4.11 11.80 27.76
CA ALA A 126 -3.59 13.02 28.33
C ALA A 126 -2.63 12.69 29.48
N SER A 127 -1.39 12.34 29.17
CA SER A 127 -0.21 12.43 30.05
C SER A 127 0.99 11.76 29.37
N GLY A 128 1.75 12.55 28.63
CA GLY A 128 3.13 12.21 28.27
C GLY A 128 3.39 12.05 26.78
N GLY A 129 3.85 13.14 26.16
CA GLY A 129 4.87 13.05 25.10
C GLY A 129 4.53 13.76 23.79
N ALA A 130 3.33 13.57 23.24
CA ALA A 130 2.89 14.26 22.02
C ALA A 130 1.36 14.19 21.93
N SER A 131 0.68 15.11 22.61
CA SER A 131 -0.79 15.19 22.64
C SER A 131 -1.31 15.91 21.41
N VAL A 132 -2.00 15.20 20.52
CA VAL A 132 -3.01 15.82 19.66
C VAL A 132 -4.19 16.14 20.57
N LEU A 133 -4.32 17.42 20.93
CA LEU A 133 -5.46 17.92 21.70
C LEU A 133 -6.64 18.09 20.74
N VAL A 134 -7.62 17.20 20.83
CA VAL A 134 -8.92 17.41 20.19
C VAL A 134 -9.69 18.35 21.12
N ILE A 135 -9.60 19.64 20.86
CA ILE A 135 -10.25 20.71 21.63
C ILE A 135 -11.40 21.26 20.80
N GLY A 136 -12.54 21.54 21.43
CA GLY A 136 -13.68 22.19 20.77
C GLY A 136 -13.35 23.62 20.33
N GLU A 137 -14.16 24.21 19.45
CA GLU A 137 -13.93 25.58 18.95
C GLU A 137 -13.89 26.61 20.09
N ALA A 138 -14.82 26.53 21.06
CA ALA A 138 -14.87 27.45 22.19
C ALA A 138 -13.64 27.36 23.12
N GLU A 139 -13.23 26.14 23.46
CA GLU A 139 -12.08 25.89 24.34
C GLU A 139 -10.75 26.32 23.69
N ARG A 140 -10.65 26.20 22.35
CA ARG A 140 -9.49 26.70 21.58
C ARG A 140 -9.36 28.21 21.74
N ASP A 141 -10.45 28.94 21.61
CA ASP A 141 -10.45 30.41 21.62
C ASP A 141 -10.12 30.94 23.03
N GLU A 142 -10.62 30.29 24.08
CA GLU A 142 -10.25 30.60 25.47
C GLU A 142 -8.75 30.41 25.73
N LEU A 143 -8.16 29.30 25.26
CA LEU A 143 -6.74 29.02 25.42
C LEU A 143 -5.86 30.01 24.64
N VAL A 144 -6.31 30.43 23.45
CA VAL A 144 -5.62 31.46 22.66
C VAL A 144 -5.62 32.79 23.42
N ALA A 145 -6.77 33.19 24.00
CA ALA A 145 -6.87 34.41 24.78
C ALA A 145 -5.97 34.40 26.03
N LEU A 146 -5.98 33.30 26.79
CA LEU A 146 -5.10 33.09 27.95
C LEU A 146 -3.62 33.19 27.56
N ARG A 147 -3.23 32.59 26.44
CA ARG A 147 -1.84 32.67 25.95
C ARG A 147 -1.44 34.09 25.56
N GLN A 148 -2.32 34.83 24.87
CA GLN A 148 -2.06 36.22 24.49
C GLN A 148 -1.89 37.11 25.72
N GLN A 149 -2.72 36.93 26.75
CA GLN A 149 -2.60 37.64 28.02
C GLN A 149 -1.27 37.32 28.72
N ALA A 150 -0.87 36.05 28.78
CA ALA A 150 0.39 35.65 29.38
C ALA A 150 1.60 36.26 28.64
N LEU A 151 1.56 36.30 27.30
CA LEU A 151 2.61 36.93 26.49
C LEU A 151 2.68 38.44 26.72
N ALA A 152 1.54 39.13 26.79
CA ALA A 152 1.49 40.56 27.08
C ALA A 152 2.10 40.87 28.46
N GLN A 153 1.78 40.06 29.48
CA GLN A 153 2.37 40.19 30.82
C GLN A 153 3.88 39.96 30.82
N ILE A 154 4.37 38.99 30.04
CA ILE A 154 5.82 38.74 29.90
C ILE A 154 6.52 39.94 29.23
N VAL A 155 5.93 40.48 28.17
CA VAL A 155 6.46 41.65 27.46
C VAL A 155 6.50 42.88 28.38
N GLU A 156 5.42 43.15 29.10
CA GLU A 156 5.37 44.27 30.06
C GLU A 156 6.34 44.08 31.22
N ARG A 157 6.47 42.86 31.77
CA ARG A 157 7.48 42.56 32.79
C ARG A 157 8.91 42.77 32.27
N LYS A 158 9.19 42.36 31.02
CA LYS A 158 10.49 42.64 30.38
C LYS A 158 10.70 44.13 30.13
N ARG A 159 9.66 44.87 29.73
CA ARG A 159 9.70 46.32 29.48
C ARG A 159 10.00 47.10 30.76
N LEU A 160 9.34 46.75 31.86
CA LEU A 160 9.58 47.34 33.19
C LEU A 160 10.96 46.98 33.75
N ALA A 161 11.53 45.85 33.35
CA ALA A 161 12.87 45.41 33.76
C ALA A 161 14.02 46.00 32.92
N LEU A 162 13.75 46.70 31.82
CA LEU A 162 14.80 47.42 31.07
C LEU A 162 15.12 48.75 31.79
N PRO A 163 16.41 49.05 32.08
CA PRO A 163 16.78 50.35 32.62
C PRO A 163 16.47 51.45 31.58
N ALA A 164 15.92 52.58 32.04
CA ALA A 164 15.64 53.72 31.19
C ALA A 164 16.93 54.16 30.48
N VAL A 165 16.90 54.18 29.14
CA VAL A 165 18.01 54.73 28.35
C VAL A 165 18.14 56.21 28.74
N PRO A 166 19.28 56.66 29.30
CA PRO A 166 19.46 58.06 29.63
C PRO A 166 19.38 58.87 28.33
N GLN A 167 18.46 59.81 28.25
CA GLN A 167 18.40 60.76 27.16
C GLN A 167 19.59 61.73 27.32
N MET A 168 20.51 61.73 26.35
CA MET A 168 21.55 62.76 26.22
C MET A 168 20.94 64.04 25.65
#